data_AF-A0A3P6ELN5-F1
#
_entry.id   AF-A0A3P6ELN5-F1
#
_cell.length_a   1.000
_cell.length_b   1.000
_cell.length_c   1.000
_cell.angle_alpha   90.00
_cell.angle_beta   90.00
_cell.angle_gamma   90.00
#
_symmetry.space_group_name_H-M   'P 1'
#
loop_
_entity.id
_entity.type
_entity.pdbx_description
1 polymer ?
#
loop_
_entity_poly.entity_id
_entity_poly.type
_entity_poly.pdbx_seq_one_letter_code
_entity_poly.pdbx_strand_id
1 'polypeptide(L)'
;DQDSVRLLAVEGCAALGKLLEPQDCVAHILPVIVNFSQQDKSWRVRYMPWDLSLLGTELVPAYVRLLRDNEAEVRIAAAGKVTKFCRILNPELAIQHILPCVKELSTDSSQHVRSALASVIMGMAPVLGKDATIEHLLPIFLSLLKDEFPDVRLNIISKLDQVNQVIGIDLLSQSLLPAIVELAEDRHWRVRLAIIEYIPLLASQLGVGFFDDKLGALCMQWLQDKVHSIREAAANNVKRLAEEFGPEWAMQHIVPQVLEMISNPHYLYRMTILRAVSLLAPVMGSEITCSKLLPVVMTGAKDRQIIFYYHRVPNIKFNVSKVLQSLIPIVDQSVVENTIRPGLVELSEDPDVDVRFFANQALQSIDNVMMSS
;
A
#
# COMPACT_ATOMS: atom_id res chain seq x y z
N ASP A 1 40.10 18.90 -18.81
CA ASP A 1 39.26 17.72 -19.04
C ASP A 1 38.63 17.15 -17.76
N GLN A 2 38.30 18.00 -16.78
CA GLN A 2 37.70 17.57 -15.52
C GLN A 2 36.17 17.57 -15.66
N ASP A 3 35.57 16.38 -15.54
CA ASP A 3 34.12 16.19 -15.54
C ASP A 3 33.43 17.02 -14.45
N SER A 4 34.08 17.17 -13.30
CA SER A 4 33.59 17.87 -12.12
C SER A 4 33.44 19.38 -12.36
N VAL A 5 34.33 19.98 -13.16
CA VAL A 5 34.23 21.40 -13.54
C VAL A 5 33.12 21.59 -14.58
N ARG A 6 32.99 20.67 -15.54
CA ARG A 6 31.92 20.75 -16.55
C ARG A 6 30.55 20.57 -15.91
N LEU A 7 30.42 19.68 -14.93
CA LEU A 7 29.20 19.52 -14.14
C LEU A 7 28.77 20.85 -13.49
N LEU A 8 29.70 21.56 -12.82
CA LEU A 8 29.44 22.88 -12.23
C LEU A 8 29.05 23.92 -13.28
N ALA A 9 29.61 23.85 -14.49
CA ALA A 9 29.22 24.75 -15.58
C ALA A 9 27.75 24.53 -15.99
N VAL A 10 27.28 23.28 -15.98
CA VAL A 10 25.88 23.00 -16.30
C VAL A 10 24.94 23.40 -15.15
N GLU A 11 25.37 23.29 -13.89
CA GLU A 11 24.63 23.86 -12.75
C GLU A 11 24.52 25.40 -12.85
N GLY A 12 25.61 26.05 -13.26
CA GLY A 12 25.65 27.48 -13.53
C GLY A 12 24.66 27.91 -14.62
N CYS A 13 24.42 27.08 -15.64
CA CYS A 13 23.43 27.36 -16.69
C CYS A 13 22.01 27.50 -16.14
N ALA A 14 21.65 26.71 -15.12
CA ALA A 14 20.34 26.80 -14.47
C ALA A 14 20.18 28.09 -13.65
N ALA A 15 21.24 28.51 -12.96
CA ALA A 15 21.26 29.77 -12.21
C ALA A 15 21.19 30.98 -13.16
N LEU A 16 21.96 30.97 -14.24
CA LEU A 16 21.95 32.01 -15.28
C LEU A 16 20.60 32.08 -15.99
N GLY A 17 20.00 30.93 -16.32
CA GLY A 17 18.69 30.88 -16.98
C GLY A 17 17.58 31.59 -16.18
N LYS A 18 17.66 31.58 -14.84
CA LYS A 18 16.70 32.32 -13.99
C LYS A 18 16.86 33.83 -14.02
N LEU A 19 18.00 34.33 -14.50
CA LEU A 19 18.34 35.75 -14.53
C LEU A 19 18.16 36.37 -15.93
N LEU A 20 18.00 35.54 -16.95
CA LEU A 20 17.92 35.95 -18.35
C LEU A 20 16.47 35.93 -18.85
N GLU A 21 16.19 36.72 -19.88
CA GLU A 21 14.91 36.63 -20.59
C GLU A 21 14.81 35.30 -21.34
N PRO A 22 13.59 34.78 -21.63
CA PRO A 22 13.43 33.52 -22.34
C PRO A 22 14.13 33.47 -23.70
N GLN A 23 14.18 34.60 -24.43
CA GLN A 23 14.85 34.70 -25.72
C GLN A 23 16.37 34.52 -25.57
N ASP A 24 16.96 35.15 -24.56
CA ASP A 24 18.39 35.02 -24.25
C ASP A 24 18.75 33.62 -23.74
N CYS A 25 17.85 32.99 -22.99
CA CYS A 25 18.00 31.60 -22.57
C CYS A 25 18.09 30.67 -23.80
N VAL A 26 17.20 30.84 -24.77
CA VAL A 26 17.21 30.05 -26.01
C VAL A 26 18.45 30.36 -26.86
N ALA A 27 18.89 31.62 -26.92
CA ALA A 27 20.04 32.02 -27.72
C ALA A 27 21.39 31.57 -27.13
N HIS A 28 21.53 31.61 -25.80
CA HIS A 28 22.84 31.47 -25.14
C HIS A 28 22.96 30.25 -24.23
N ILE A 29 21.89 29.86 -23.53
CA ILE A 29 21.92 28.77 -22.56
C ILE A 29 21.60 27.43 -23.23
N LEU A 30 20.57 27.40 -24.08
CA LEU A 30 20.14 26.17 -24.76
C LEU A 30 21.25 25.50 -25.58
N PRO A 31 22.05 26.21 -26.41
CA PRO A 31 23.10 25.55 -27.19
C PRO A 31 24.14 24.87 -26.31
N VAL A 32 24.46 25.47 -25.16
CA VAL A 32 25.41 24.93 -24.18
C VAL A 32 24.86 23.63 -23.58
N ILE A 33 23.60 23.63 -23.15
CA ILE A 33 22.92 22.45 -22.60
C ILE A 33 22.81 21.34 -23.64
N VAL A 34 22.39 21.68 -24.86
CA VAL A 34 22.29 20.73 -25.97
C VAL A 34 23.66 20.11 -26.25
N ASN A 35 24.72 20.92 -26.27
CA ASN A 35 26.07 20.46 -26.51
C ASN A 35 26.54 19.47 -25.43
N PHE A 36 26.34 19.80 -24.15
CA PHE A 36 26.66 18.88 -23.05
C PHE A 36 25.86 17.58 -23.12
N SER A 37 24.56 17.66 -23.41
CA SER A 37 23.70 16.48 -23.53
C SER A 37 24.09 15.55 -24.69
N GLN A 38 24.63 16.11 -25.78
CA GLN A 38 24.94 15.36 -27.00
C GLN A 38 26.38 14.84 -27.04
N GLN A 39 27.34 15.64 -26.60
CA GLN A 39 28.75 15.45 -26.94
C GLN A 39 29.64 15.12 -25.73
N ASP A 40 29.16 15.29 -24.49
CA ASP A 40 30.01 15.01 -23.33
C ASP A 40 30.17 13.50 -23.12
N LYS A 41 31.44 13.07 -23.03
CA LYS A 41 31.80 11.67 -22.77
C LYS A 41 31.36 11.23 -21.36
N SER A 42 31.34 12.14 -20.39
CA SER A 42 30.97 11.84 -19.02
C SER A 42 29.45 11.84 -18.85
N TRP A 43 28.90 10.68 -18.47
CA TRP A 43 27.48 10.56 -18.14
C TRP A 43 27.07 11.49 -16.99
N ARG A 44 28.00 11.84 -16.09
CA ARG A 44 27.75 12.76 -14.97
C ARG A 44 27.44 14.17 -15.46
N VAL A 45 28.00 14.58 -16.59
CA VAL A 45 27.74 15.89 -17.21
C VAL A 45 26.45 15.85 -18.03
N ARG A 46 26.15 14.69 -18.66
CA ARG A 46 24.87 14.48 -19.36
C ARG A 46 23.68 14.34 -18.41
N TYR A 47 23.93 13.83 -17.20
CA TYR A 47 22.95 13.71 -16.12
C TYR A 47 22.31 15.07 -15.85
N MET A 48 20.97 15.09 -15.78
CA MET A 48 20.18 16.32 -15.89
C MET A 48 19.51 16.69 -14.57
N PRO A 49 20.17 17.38 -13.61
CA PRO A 49 19.53 17.85 -12.38
C PRO A 49 18.73 19.16 -12.55
N TRP A 50 18.81 19.86 -13.69
CA TRP A 50 18.22 21.20 -13.84
C TRP A 50 16.68 21.22 -13.98
N ASP A 51 16.11 22.36 -13.57
CA ASP A 51 14.73 22.79 -13.82
C ASP A 51 14.76 23.80 -14.97
N LEU A 52 14.46 23.33 -16.19
CA LEU A 52 14.51 24.14 -17.41
C LEU A 52 13.11 24.51 -17.92
N SER A 53 12.17 24.70 -17.00
CA SER A 53 10.83 25.20 -17.29
C SER A 53 10.81 26.46 -18.18
N LEU A 54 11.91 27.24 -18.18
CA LEU A 54 12.09 28.47 -18.96
C LEU A 54 12.42 28.26 -20.46
N LEU A 55 12.85 27.06 -20.88
CA LEU A 55 13.29 26.80 -22.25
C LEU A 55 12.22 26.11 -23.13
N GLY A 56 11.08 25.76 -22.55
CA GLY A 56 9.89 25.29 -23.28
C GLY A 56 10.14 24.10 -24.23
N THR A 57 9.60 24.21 -25.44
CA THR A 57 9.54 23.14 -26.46
C THR A 57 10.87 22.85 -27.14
N GLU A 58 11.80 23.80 -27.15
CA GLU A 58 13.10 23.66 -27.83
C GLU A 58 13.99 22.57 -27.21
N LEU A 59 13.66 22.14 -25.99
CA LEU A 59 14.37 21.05 -25.29
C LEU A 59 13.91 19.66 -25.67
N VAL A 60 12.79 19.48 -26.38
CA VAL A 60 12.23 18.15 -26.70
C VAL A 60 13.28 17.22 -27.33
N PRO A 61 14.05 17.64 -28.35
CA PRO A 61 15.07 16.76 -28.96
C PRO A 61 16.18 16.37 -27.99
N ALA A 62 16.59 17.27 -27.09
CA ALA A 62 17.60 16.97 -26.07
C ALA A 62 17.07 16.00 -25.02
N TYR A 63 15.83 16.22 -24.58
CA TYR A 63 15.19 15.37 -23.58
C TYR A 63 14.97 13.94 -24.10
N VAL A 64 14.51 13.79 -25.35
CA VAL A 64 14.36 12.48 -26.00
C VAL A 64 15.68 11.71 -26.03
N ARG A 65 16.80 12.38 -26.28
CA ARG A 65 18.13 11.75 -26.24
C ARG A 65 18.51 11.28 -24.85
N LEU A 66 18.20 12.05 -23.81
CA LEU A 66 18.47 11.65 -22.43
C LEU A 66 17.64 10.45 -21.99
N LEU A 67 16.37 10.38 -22.43
CA LEU A 67 15.53 9.20 -22.21
C LEU A 67 16.08 7.95 -22.92
N ARG A 68 16.90 8.11 -23.96
CA ARG A 68 17.54 7.03 -24.73
C ARG A 68 19.06 6.97 -24.53
N ASP A 69 19.58 7.57 -23.45
CA ASP A 69 21.02 7.56 -23.19
C ASP A 69 21.53 6.13 -22.99
N ASN A 70 22.76 5.86 -23.38
CA ASN A 70 23.37 4.54 -23.17
C ASN A 70 23.54 4.22 -21.67
N GLU A 71 23.75 5.24 -20.84
CA GLU A 71 23.96 5.08 -19.40
C GLU A 71 22.64 5.04 -18.63
N ALA A 72 22.48 4.02 -17.78
CA ALA A 72 21.24 3.83 -17.02
C ALA A 72 20.98 4.98 -16.05
N GLU A 73 22.01 5.53 -15.39
CA GLU A 73 21.89 6.66 -14.45
C GLU A 73 21.29 7.92 -15.11
N VAL A 74 21.63 8.17 -16.37
CA VAL A 74 21.05 9.30 -17.12
C VAL A 74 19.58 9.02 -17.43
N ARG A 75 19.26 7.80 -17.87
CA ARG A 75 17.87 7.39 -18.13
C ARG A 75 17.00 7.41 -16.87
N ILE A 76 17.53 7.00 -15.72
CA ILE A 76 16.85 7.07 -14.40
C ILE A 76 16.46 8.52 -14.09
N ALA A 77 17.41 9.45 -14.24
CA ALA A 77 17.17 10.86 -13.97
C ALA A 77 16.11 11.46 -14.89
N ALA A 78 16.18 11.13 -16.19
CA ALA A 78 15.22 11.59 -17.19
C ALA A 78 13.83 10.96 -16.98
N ALA A 79 13.75 9.66 -16.72
CA ALA A 79 12.50 8.96 -16.45
C ALA A 79 11.79 9.55 -15.21
N GLY A 80 12.51 9.79 -14.11
CA GLY A 80 11.97 10.39 -12.89
C GLY A 80 11.48 11.84 -13.04
N LYS A 81 11.80 12.51 -14.15
CA LYS A 81 11.38 13.89 -14.44
C LYS A 81 10.38 14.00 -15.58
N VAL A 82 10.02 12.90 -16.24
CA VAL A 82 9.19 12.92 -17.45
C VAL A 82 7.88 13.67 -17.25
N THR A 83 7.21 13.45 -16.12
CA THR A 83 5.97 14.16 -15.75
C THR A 83 6.15 15.67 -15.65
N LYS A 84 7.24 16.14 -15.04
CA LYS A 84 7.50 17.58 -14.91
C LYS A 84 7.77 18.19 -16.28
N PHE A 85 8.50 17.46 -17.14
CA PHE A 85 8.77 17.89 -18.51
C PHE A 85 7.49 17.90 -19.36
N CYS A 86 6.61 16.91 -19.26
CA CYS A 86 5.35 16.91 -20.00
C CYS A 86 4.45 18.10 -19.64
N ARG A 87 4.46 18.57 -18.38
CA ARG A 87 3.64 19.72 -17.94
C ARG A 87 4.03 21.05 -18.57
N ILE A 88 5.24 21.17 -19.12
CA ILE A 88 5.69 22.38 -19.83
C ILE A 88 5.49 22.28 -21.34
N LEU A 89 5.06 21.12 -21.86
CA LEU A 89 4.78 20.90 -23.27
C LEU A 89 3.29 21.00 -23.55
N ASN A 90 2.94 21.21 -24.82
CA ASN A 90 1.59 20.94 -25.28
C ASN A 90 1.35 19.41 -25.35
N PRO A 91 0.08 18.96 -25.24
CA PRO A 91 -0.26 17.54 -25.29
C PRO A 91 0.21 16.85 -26.57
N GLU A 92 0.17 17.53 -27.72
CA GLU A 92 0.54 16.93 -29.01
C GLU A 92 2.03 16.56 -29.06
N LEU A 93 2.94 17.43 -28.60
CA LEU A 93 4.37 17.09 -28.57
C LEU A 93 4.68 16.00 -27.55
N ALA A 94 3.97 15.97 -26.42
CA ALA A 94 4.11 14.91 -25.43
C ALA A 94 3.73 13.53 -26.02
N ILE A 95 2.61 13.46 -26.74
CA ILE A 95 2.16 12.23 -27.42
C ILE A 95 3.12 11.83 -28.54
N GLN A 96 3.54 12.78 -29.37
CA GLN A 96 4.35 12.49 -30.56
C GLN A 96 5.79 12.09 -30.21
N HIS A 97 6.41 12.74 -29.22
CA HIS A 97 7.84 12.59 -28.97
C HIS A 97 8.19 11.92 -27.64
N ILE A 98 7.42 12.16 -26.59
CA ILE A 98 7.75 11.67 -25.24
C ILE A 98 7.13 10.30 -24.97
N LEU A 99 5.88 10.10 -25.37
CA LEU A 99 5.15 8.85 -25.12
C LEU A 99 5.82 7.60 -25.73
N PRO A 100 6.39 7.63 -26.96
CA PRO A 100 7.15 6.50 -27.49
C PRO A 100 8.35 6.15 -26.62
N CYS A 101 9.06 7.16 -26.09
CA CYS A 101 10.19 6.96 -25.20
C CYS A 101 9.75 6.38 -23.84
N VAL A 102 8.61 6.85 -23.31
CA VAL A 102 8.02 6.29 -22.08
C VAL A 102 7.66 4.81 -22.26
N LYS A 103 7.11 4.45 -23.42
CA LYS A 103 6.84 3.05 -23.76
C LYS A 103 8.11 2.21 -23.81
N GLU A 104 9.17 2.69 -24.45
CA GLU A 104 10.48 2.00 -24.46
C GLU A 104 11.04 1.83 -23.04
N LEU A 105 11.02 2.90 -22.24
CA LEU A 105 11.50 2.91 -20.85
C LEU A 105 10.72 1.97 -19.94
N SER A 106 9.45 1.69 -20.24
CA SER A 106 8.66 0.72 -19.46
C SER A 106 9.16 -0.72 -19.61
N THR A 107 9.97 -0.99 -20.63
CA THR A 107 10.62 -2.28 -20.90
C THR A 107 12.14 -2.19 -20.84
N ASP A 108 12.68 -1.15 -20.21
CA ASP A 108 14.12 -0.95 -20.07
C ASP A 108 14.80 -2.14 -19.38
N SER A 109 16.03 -2.48 -19.76
CA SER A 109 16.79 -3.56 -19.13
C SER A 109 17.11 -3.28 -17.65
N SER A 110 17.23 -2.01 -17.26
CA SER A 110 17.48 -1.59 -15.88
C SER A 110 16.19 -1.47 -15.07
N GLN A 111 16.08 -2.27 -14.01
CA GLN A 111 14.97 -2.15 -13.04
C GLN A 111 14.84 -0.75 -12.43
N HIS A 112 15.96 -0.03 -12.26
CA HIS A 112 15.96 1.30 -11.66
C HIS A 112 15.35 2.34 -12.59
N VAL A 113 15.54 2.19 -13.91
CA VAL A 113 14.89 3.04 -14.91
C VAL A 113 13.38 2.81 -14.90
N ARG A 114 12.94 1.55 -14.93
CA ARG A 114 11.52 1.18 -14.87
C ARG A 114 10.88 1.66 -13.56
N SER A 115 11.58 1.53 -12.43
CA SER A 115 11.14 2.02 -11.12
C SER A 115 11.03 3.54 -11.08
N ALA A 116 11.99 4.28 -11.65
CA ALA A 116 11.95 5.73 -11.73
C ALA A 116 10.75 6.19 -12.56
N LEU A 117 10.50 5.56 -13.72
CA LEU A 117 9.32 5.84 -14.53
C LEU A 117 8.02 5.55 -13.76
N ALA A 118 7.91 4.36 -13.15
CA ALA A 118 6.74 3.93 -12.39
C ALA A 118 6.35 4.92 -11.28
N SER A 119 7.34 5.56 -10.64
CA SER A 119 7.10 6.51 -9.56
C SER A 119 6.38 7.80 -9.99
N VAL A 120 6.44 8.15 -11.28
CA VAL A 120 5.93 9.42 -11.80
C VAL A 120 4.93 9.31 -12.94
N ILE A 121 4.82 8.15 -13.61
CA ILE A 121 4.09 7.96 -14.88
C ILE A 121 2.67 8.52 -14.88
N MET A 122 1.91 8.33 -13.79
CA MET A 122 0.53 8.80 -13.70
C MET A 122 0.36 10.31 -13.62
N GLY A 123 1.43 11.04 -13.31
CA GLY A 123 1.41 12.49 -13.38
C GLY A 123 1.32 13.04 -14.81
N MET A 124 1.49 12.21 -15.84
CA MET A 124 1.27 12.56 -17.25
C MET A 124 -0.22 12.57 -17.62
N ALA A 125 -1.08 11.86 -16.89
CA ALA A 125 -2.49 11.72 -17.26
C ALA A 125 -3.25 13.07 -17.39
N PRO A 126 -3.06 14.05 -16.48
CA PRO A 126 -3.69 15.37 -16.63
C PRO A 126 -3.20 16.16 -17.86
N VAL A 127 -2.00 15.87 -18.37
CA VAL A 127 -1.43 16.53 -19.56
C VAL A 127 -1.97 15.90 -20.84
N LEU A 128 -2.08 14.57 -20.87
CA LEU A 128 -2.53 13.82 -22.05
C LEU A 128 -4.05 13.88 -22.23
N GLY A 129 -4.80 14.09 -21.14
CA GLY A 129 -6.25 13.95 -21.14
C GLY A 129 -6.70 12.49 -21.04
N LYS A 130 -8.02 12.30 -20.87
CA LYS A 130 -8.61 11.00 -20.55
C LYS A 130 -8.38 9.95 -21.65
N ASP A 131 -8.68 10.30 -22.90
CA ASP A 131 -8.66 9.35 -24.02
C ASP A 131 -7.24 8.83 -24.28
N ALA A 132 -6.26 9.72 -24.41
CA ALA A 132 -4.86 9.33 -24.60
C ALA A 132 -4.27 8.59 -23.38
N THR A 133 -4.74 8.89 -22.16
CA THR A 133 -4.37 8.14 -20.96
C THR A 133 -4.85 6.69 -21.05
N ILE A 134 -6.10 6.47 -21.45
CA ILE A 134 -6.67 5.12 -21.59
C ILE A 134 -6.00 4.37 -22.74
N GLU A 135 -5.80 5.01 -23.89
CA GLU A 135 -5.27 4.37 -25.08
C GLU A 135 -3.78 4.00 -24.94
N HIS A 136 -2.98 4.88 -24.34
CA HIS A 136 -1.53 4.74 -24.37
C HIS A 136 -0.88 4.54 -23.01
N LEU A 137 -1.34 5.25 -21.96
CA LEU A 137 -0.71 5.19 -20.65
C LEU A 137 -1.15 3.98 -19.84
N LEU A 138 -2.42 3.60 -19.92
CA LEU A 138 -2.99 2.45 -19.20
C LEU A 138 -2.30 1.12 -19.58
N PRO A 139 -2.03 0.80 -20.86
CA PRO A 139 -1.26 -0.41 -21.19
C PRO A 139 0.15 -0.42 -20.57
N ILE A 140 0.82 0.73 -20.53
CA ILE A 140 2.15 0.87 -19.91
C ILE A 140 2.05 0.67 -18.39
N PHE A 141 1.04 1.28 -17.77
CA PHE A 141 0.76 1.13 -16.35
C PHE A 141 0.51 -0.33 -15.95
N LEU A 142 -0.33 -1.05 -16.71
CA LEU A 142 -0.61 -2.46 -16.50
C LEU A 142 0.62 -3.35 -16.71
N SER A 143 1.47 -3.02 -17.67
CA SER A 143 2.74 -3.72 -17.89
C SER A 143 3.69 -3.58 -16.69
N LEU A 144 3.86 -2.36 -16.17
CA LEU A 144 4.70 -2.08 -15.00
C LEU A 144 4.10 -2.66 -13.70
N LEU A 145 2.77 -2.79 -13.64
CA LEU A 145 2.08 -3.44 -12.52
C LEU A 145 2.44 -4.93 -12.41
N LYS A 146 2.79 -5.56 -13.55
CA LYS A 146 3.23 -6.96 -13.65
C LYS A 146 4.75 -7.12 -13.79
N ASP A 147 5.52 -6.08 -13.47
CA ASP A 147 6.99 -6.11 -13.57
C ASP A 147 7.58 -7.21 -12.67
N GLU A 148 8.72 -7.78 -13.05
CA GLU A 148 9.41 -8.80 -12.26
C GLU A 148 9.91 -8.26 -10.92
N PHE A 149 10.26 -6.96 -10.86
CA PHE A 149 10.89 -6.34 -9.70
C PHE A 149 9.87 -5.68 -8.76
N PRO A 150 9.88 -6.02 -7.45
CA PRO A 150 8.89 -5.52 -6.50
C PRO A 150 8.82 -4.00 -6.40
N ASP A 151 9.96 -3.30 -6.47
CA ASP A 151 10.00 -1.83 -6.32
C ASP A 151 9.26 -1.11 -7.47
N VAL A 152 9.28 -1.69 -8.67
CA VAL A 152 8.50 -1.18 -9.81
C VAL A 152 7.01 -1.34 -9.52
N ARG A 153 6.58 -2.56 -9.12
CA ARG A 153 5.18 -2.86 -8.78
C ARG A 153 4.67 -1.98 -7.64
N LEU A 154 5.45 -1.79 -6.58
CA LEU A 154 5.12 -0.94 -5.43
C LEU A 154 4.91 0.52 -5.84
N ASN A 155 5.78 1.05 -6.70
CA ASN A 155 5.63 2.41 -7.21
C ASN A 155 4.32 2.57 -7.99
N ILE A 156 3.95 1.60 -8.82
CA ILE A 156 2.68 1.62 -9.56
C ILE A 156 1.47 1.51 -8.60
N ILE A 157 1.52 0.60 -7.61
CA ILE A 157 0.44 0.42 -6.62
C ILE A 157 0.16 1.75 -5.89
N SER A 158 1.20 2.50 -5.54
CA SER A 158 1.06 3.82 -4.89
C SER A 158 0.32 4.87 -5.73
N LYS A 159 0.08 4.61 -7.02
CA LYS A 159 -0.59 5.50 -7.98
C LYS A 159 -1.93 4.95 -8.47
N LEU A 160 -2.42 3.82 -7.95
CA LEU A 160 -3.69 3.22 -8.39
C LEU A 160 -4.90 4.16 -8.22
N ASP A 161 -4.94 4.95 -7.14
CA ASP A 161 -5.99 5.96 -6.92
C ASP A 161 -6.03 7.01 -8.06
N GLN A 162 -4.86 7.48 -8.52
CA GLN A 162 -4.77 8.46 -9.60
C GLN A 162 -5.27 7.89 -10.93
N VAL A 163 -4.99 6.61 -11.22
CA VAL A 163 -5.52 5.94 -12.41
C VAL A 163 -7.04 5.83 -12.33
N ASN A 164 -7.55 5.41 -11.16
CA ASN A 164 -8.97 5.16 -11.00
C ASN A 164 -9.81 6.42 -11.26
N GLN A 165 -9.32 7.58 -10.80
CA GLN A 165 -9.96 8.87 -11.05
C GLN A 165 -10.07 9.22 -12.55
N VAL A 166 -9.18 8.70 -13.40
CA VAL A 166 -9.15 8.99 -14.84
C VAL A 166 -9.99 8.01 -15.66
N ILE A 167 -9.86 6.71 -15.39
CA ILE A 167 -10.49 5.67 -16.21
C ILE A 167 -11.95 5.39 -15.83
N GLY A 168 -12.30 5.60 -14.56
CA GLY A 168 -13.62 5.26 -14.01
C GLY A 168 -13.78 3.78 -13.65
N ILE A 169 -14.91 3.46 -13.00
CA ILE A 169 -15.18 2.16 -12.38
C ILE A 169 -15.22 1.00 -13.39
N ASP A 170 -15.79 1.21 -14.57
CA ASP A 170 -16.00 0.15 -15.57
C ASP A 170 -14.66 -0.43 -16.06
N LEU A 171 -13.75 0.44 -16.50
CA LEU A 171 -12.41 0.06 -16.97
C LEU A 171 -11.54 -0.47 -15.84
N LEU A 172 -11.71 0.05 -14.62
CA LEU A 172 -11.03 -0.47 -13.44
C LEU A 172 -11.39 -1.94 -13.19
N SER A 173 -12.68 -2.28 -13.24
CA SER A 173 -13.14 -3.66 -13.02
C SER A 173 -12.64 -4.64 -14.08
N GLN A 174 -12.55 -4.21 -15.34
CA GLN A 174 -12.14 -5.07 -16.46
C GLN A 174 -10.63 -5.22 -16.58
N SER A 175 -9.87 -4.14 -16.33
CA SER A 175 -8.44 -4.09 -16.65
C SER A 175 -7.53 -4.17 -15.42
N LEU A 176 -7.89 -3.49 -14.31
CA LEU A 176 -7.05 -3.43 -13.11
C LEU A 176 -7.33 -4.57 -12.15
N LEU A 177 -8.59 -5.00 -11.99
CA LEU A 177 -8.94 -6.05 -11.04
C LEU A 177 -8.13 -7.34 -11.25
N PRO A 178 -7.99 -7.90 -12.47
CA PRO A 178 -7.22 -9.13 -12.65
C PRO A 178 -5.76 -8.97 -12.18
N ALA A 179 -5.17 -7.80 -12.39
CA ALA A 179 -3.82 -7.50 -11.91
C ALA A 179 -3.76 -7.34 -10.38
N ILE A 180 -4.76 -6.70 -9.76
CA ILE A 180 -4.85 -6.56 -8.29
C ILE A 180 -4.98 -7.93 -7.62
N VAL A 181 -5.79 -8.83 -8.17
CA VAL A 181 -5.94 -10.21 -7.67
C VAL A 181 -4.63 -10.98 -7.80
N GLU A 182 -3.88 -10.80 -8.89
CA GLU A 182 -2.56 -11.42 -9.05
C GLU A 182 -1.55 -10.88 -8.01
N LEU A 183 -1.58 -9.57 -7.74
CA LEU A 183 -0.71 -8.93 -6.74
C LEU A 183 -1.07 -9.24 -5.29
N ALA A 184 -2.33 -9.57 -5.02
CA ALA A 184 -2.79 -10.03 -3.72
C ALA A 184 -2.06 -11.30 -3.26
N GLU A 185 -1.57 -12.10 -4.21
CA GLU A 185 -0.84 -13.34 -3.98
C GLU A 185 0.65 -13.24 -4.35
N ASP A 186 1.17 -12.02 -4.51
CA ASP A 186 2.54 -11.76 -4.91
C ASP A 186 3.56 -12.46 -4.00
N ARG A 187 4.64 -12.99 -4.57
CA ARG A 187 5.72 -13.65 -3.81
C ARG A 187 6.37 -12.72 -2.80
N HIS A 188 6.49 -11.43 -3.12
CA HIS A 188 7.08 -10.42 -2.27
C HIS A 188 6.03 -9.82 -1.33
N TRP A 189 6.19 -10.06 -0.03
CA TRP A 189 5.19 -9.69 0.97
C TRP A 189 4.90 -8.18 1.01
N ARG A 190 5.87 -7.29 0.74
CA ARG A 190 5.58 -5.85 0.72
C ARG A 190 4.58 -5.47 -0.38
N VAL A 191 4.58 -6.20 -1.50
CA VAL A 191 3.59 -5.99 -2.57
C VAL A 191 2.21 -6.40 -2.07
N ARG A 192 2.09 -7.59 -1.45
CA ARG A 192 0.82 -8.02 -0.82
C ARG A 192 0.34 -7.01 0.22
N LEU A 193 1.24 -6.50 1.06
CA LEU A 193 0.93 -5.48 2.06
C LEU A 193 0.33 -4.22 1.42
N ALA A 194 0.97 -3.70 0.37
CA ALA A 194 0.48 -2.51 -0.33
C ALA A 194 -0.92 -2.74 -0.95
N ILE A 195 -1.21 -3.95 -1.45
CA ILE A 195 -2.56 -4.30 -1.91
C ILE A 195 -3.55 -4.32 -0.75
N ILE A 196 -3.23 -4.94 0.38
CA ILE A 196 -4.11 -5.00 1.57
C ILE A 196 -4.50 -3.60 2.06
N GLU A 197 -3.56 -2.65 2.03
CA GLU A 197 -3.81 -1.26 2.43
C GLU A 197 -4.71 -0.51 1.43
N TYR A 198 -4.68 -0.91 0.15
CA TYR A 198 -5.48 -0.34 -0.93
C TYR A 198 -6.91 -0.90 -0.99
N ILE A 199 -7.14 -2.14 -0.53
CA ILE A 199 -8.45 -2.82 -0.61
C ILE A 199 -9.63 -2.00 -0.07
N PRO A 200 -9.57 -1.32 1.08
CA PRO A 200 -10.75 -0.60 1.60
C PRO A 200 -11.21 0.53 0.67
N LEU A 201 -10.27 1.20 -0.01
CA LEU A 201 -10.58 2.21 -1.02
C LEU A 201 -11.24 1.56 -2.26
N LEU A 202 -10.74 0.40 -2.68
CA LEU A 202 -11.32 -0.35 -3.79
C LEU A 202 -12.74 -0.85 -3.46
N ALA A 203 -12.94 -1.29 -2.22
CA ALA A 203 -14.21 -1.80 -1.71
C ALA A 203 -15.28 -0.69 -1.67
N SER A 204 -14.91 0.52 -1.21
CA SER A 204 -15.84 1.67 -1.20
C SER A 204 -16.20 2.16 -2.60
N GLN A 205 -15.29 2.00 -3.57
CA GLN A 205 -15.51 2.43 -4.97
C GLN A 205 -16.30 1.42 -5.80
N LEU A 206 -16.09 0.12 -5.60
CA LEU A 206 -16.76 -0.96 -6.36
C LEU A 206 -18.08 -1.42 -5.74
N GLY A 207 -18.27 -1.14 -4.44
CA GLY A 207 -19.45 -1.54 -3.69
C GLY A 207 -19.38 -2.98 -3.16
N VAL A 208 -20.30 -3.27 -2.24
CA VAL A 208 -20.34 -4.49 -1.44
C VAL A 208 -20.45 -5.76 -2.29
N GLY A 209 -21.42 -5.82 -3.21
CA GLY A 209 -21.68 -7.03 -3.98
C GLY A 209 -20.49 -7.47 -4.84
N PHE A 210 -19.75 -6.50 -5.40
CA PHE A 210 -18.54 -6.81 -6.16
C PHE A 210 -17.41 -7.30 -5.26
N PHE A 211 -17.25 -6.68 -4.09
CA PHE A 211 -16.23 -7.05 -3.12
C PHE A 211 -16.40 -8.52 -2.68
N ASP A 212 -17.62 -8.91 -2.34
CA ASP A 212 -17.93 -10.26 -1.87
C ASP A 212 -17.59 -11.32 -2.93
N ASP A 213 -17.93 -11.07 -4.20
CA ASP A 213 -17.71 -12.00 -5.31
C ASP A 213 -16.23 -12.20 -5.68
N LYS A 214 -15.38 -11.19 -5.49
CA LYS A 214 -14.03 -11.15 -6.07
C LYS A 214 -12.88 -11.01 -5.06
N LEU A 215 -13.10 -10.34 -3.94
CA LEU A 215 -12.04 -9.92 -3.01
C LEU A 215 -12.23 -10.43 -1.57
N GLY A 216 -13.46 -10.81 -1.19
CA GLY A 216 -13.77 -11.28 0.16
C GLY A 216 -12.92 -12.47 0.59
N ALA A 217 -12.78 -13.49 -0.27
CA ALA A 217 -11.98 -14.67 0.02
C ALA A 217 -10.48 -14.35 0.23
N LEU A 218 -9.92 -13.42 -0.56
CA LEU A 218 -8.52 -12.99 -0.42
C LEU A 218 -8.27 -12.31 0.94
N CYS A 219 -9.22 -11.50 1.40
CA CYS A 219 -9.12 -10.83 2.69
C CYS A 219 -9.03 -11.83 3.85
N MET A 220 -9.77 -12.93 3.77
CA MET A 220 -9.74 -14.00 4.76
C MET A 220 -8.46 -14.85 4.65
N GLN A 221 -7.98 -15.10 3.43
CA GLN A 221 -6.71 -15.80 3.20
C GLN A 221 -5.51 -15.07 3.84
N TRP A 222 -5.47 -13.73 3.80
CA TRP A 222 -4.36 -12.97 4.39
C TRP A 222 -4.28 -13.06 5.93
N LEU A 223 -5.38 -13.37 6.63
CA LEU A 223 -5.36 -13.65 8.07
C LEU A 223 -4.53 -14.90 8.42
N GLN A 224 -4.27 -15.76 7.42
CA GLN A 224 -3.45 -16.96 7.55
C GLN A 224 -2.12 -16.86 6.78
N ASP A 225 -1.70 -15.66 6.36
CA ASP A 225 -0.44 -15.48 5.64
C ASP A 225 0.75 -15.93 6.50
N LYS A 226 1.82 -16.41 5.86
CA LYS A 226 3.05 -16.85 6.53
C LYS A 226 3.76 -15.70 7.24
N VAL A 227 3.64 -14.47 6.74
CA VAL A 227 4.30 -13.26 7.26
C VAL A 227 3.41 -12.56 8.29
N HIS A 228 3.96 -12.29 9.47
CA HIS A 228 3.22 -11.62 10.57
C HIS A 228 2.67 -10.25 10.15
N SER A 229 3.47 -9.40 9.50
CA SER A 229 3.03 -8.06 9.07
C SER A 229 1.83 -8.10 8.12
N ILE A 230 1.71 -9.16 7.31
CA ILE A 230 0.54 -9.36 6.45
C ILE A 230 -0.69 -9.71 7.28
N ARG A 231 -0.56 -10.63 8.23
CA ARG A 231 -1.65 -11.00 9.14
C ARG A 231 -2.16 -9.81 9.95
N GLU A 232 -1.24 -8.96 10.42
CA GLU A 232 -1.59 -7.73 11.14
C GLU A 232 -2.30 -6.71 10.24
N ALA A 233 -1.81 -6.50 9.01
CA ALA A 233 -2.48 -5.64 8.04
C ALA A 233 -3.87 -6.19 7.66
N ALA A 234 -4.01 -7.50 7.50
CA ALA A 234 -5.28 -8.16 7.22
C ALA A 234 -6.29 -7.98 8.36
N ALA A 235 -5.87 -8.12 9.61
CA ALA A 235 -6.73 -7.88 10.77
C ALA A 235 -7.25 -6.43 10.82
N ASN A 236 -6.39 -5.45 10.50
CA ASN A 236 -6.80 -4.04 10.37
C ASN A 236 -7.67 -3.80 9.13
N ASN A 237 -7.42 -4.50 8.02
CA ASN A 237 -8.21 -4.41 6.80
C ASN A 237 -9.65 -4.88 7.04
N VAL A 238 -9.83 -6.01 7.72
CA VAL A 238 -11.13 -6.55 8.12
C VAL A 238 -11.91 -5.57 9.00
N LYS A 239 -11.23 -4.89 9.94
CA LYS A 239 -11.83 -3.79 10.71
C LYS A 239 -12.32 -2.66 9.80
N ARG A 240 -11.47 -2.16 8.90
CA ARG A 240 -11.82 -1.06 7.98
C ARG A 240 -13.00 -1.44 7.08
N LEU A 241 -13.04 -2.67 6.58
CA LEU A 241 -14.18 -3.15 5.79
C LEU A 241 -15.48 -3.17 6.60
N ALA A 242 -15.43 -3.56 7.88
CA ALA A 242 -16.59 -3.47 8.76
C ALA A 242 -17.01 -2.02 9.07
N GLU A 243 -16.06 -1.08 9.14
CA GLU A 243 -16.36 0.36 9.27
C GLU A 243 -17.04 0.92 8.01
N GLU A 244 -16.61 0.49 6.81
CA GLU A 244 -17.13 0.97 5.52
C GLU A 244 -18.50 0.35 5.17
N PHE A 245 -18.67 -0.96 5.36
CA PHE A 245 -19.89 -1.69 4.97
C PHE A 245 -20.88 -1.92 6.11
N GLY A 246 -20.46 -1.60 7.34
CA GLY A 246 -21.30 -1.67 8.54
C GLY A 246 -21.33 -3.03 9.24
N PRO A 247 -21.86 -3.05 10.48
CA PRO A 247 -21.82 -4.23 11.35
C PRO A 247 -22.71 -5.37 10.87
N GLU A 248 -23.85 -5.09 10.21
CA GLU A 248 -24.72 -6.14 9.67
C GLU A 248 -24.03 -6.94 8.57
N TRP A 249 -23.35 -6.25 7.64
CA TRP A 249 -22.58 -6.90 6.58
C TRP A 249 -21.42 -7.72 7.17
N ALA A 250 -20.67 -7.13 8.10
CA ALA A 250 -19.55 -7.82 8.75
C ALA A 250 -20.03 -9.08 9.51
N MET A 251 -21.20 -9.03 10.12
CA MET A 251 -21.80 -10.17 10.82
C MET A 251 -22.15 -11.32 9.88
N GLN A 252 -22.52 -11.02 8.63
CA GLN A 252 -22.86 -12.03 7.62
C GLN A 252 -21.62 -12.60 6.92
N HIS A 253 -20.64 -11.75 6.57
CA HIS A 253 -19.56 -12.13 5.65
C HIS A 253 -18.19 -12.32 6.34
N ILE A 254 -17.89 -11.56 7.40
CA ILE A 254 -16.60 -11.59 8.08
C ILE A 254 -16.65 -12.53 9.30
N VAL A 255 -17.59 -12.28 10.22
CA VAL A 255 -17.60 -12.91 11.53
C VAL A 255 -17.58 -14.45 11.43
N PRO A 256 -18.44 -15.12 10.63
CA PRO A 256 -18.44 -16.59 10.57
C PRO A 256 -17.07 -17.18 10.19
N GLN A 257 -16.39 -16.56 9.22
CA GLN A 257 -15.09 -17.02 8.74
C GLN A 257 -13.99 -16.78 9.78
N VAL A 258 -13.97 -15.60 10.41
CA VAL A 258 -13.02 -15.27 11.49
C VAL A 258 -13.19 -16.23 12.66
N LEU A 259 -14.43 -16.57 13.04
CA LEU A 259 -14.72 -17.48 14.14
C LEU A 259 -14.33 -18.92 13.82
N GLU A 260 -14.51 -19.40 12.58
CA GLU A 260 -14.05 -20.74 12.17
C GLU A 260 -12.53 -20.90 12.34
N MET A 261 -11.77 -19.85 11.99
CA MET A 261 -10.31 -19.86 12.04
C MET A 261 -9.72 -19.91 13.46
N ILE A 262 -10.51 -19.68 14.52
CA ILE A 262 -10.03 -19.83 15.91
C ILE A 262 -9.66 -21.29 16.23
N SER A 263 -10.26 -22.25 15.52
CA SER A 263 -10.04 -23.68 15.72
C SER A 263 -8.82 -24.20 14.95
N ASN A 264 -8.06 -23.32 14.30
CA ASN A 264 -6.90 -23.70 13.52
C ASN A 264 -5.82 -24.34 14.41
N PRO A 265 -5.21 -25.47 14.02
CA PRO A 265 -4.17 -26.13 14.81
C PRO A 265 -2.93 -25.25 15.03
N HIS A 266 -2.69 -24.27 14.15
CA HIS A 266 -1.54 -23.38 14.22
C HIS A 266 -1.81 -22.15 15.10
N TYR A 267 -1.14 -22.08 16.25
CA TYR A 267 -1.39 -21.03 17.25
C TYR A 267 -1.18 -19.59 16.74
N LEU A 268 -0.26 -19.36 15.80
CA LEU A 268 -0.07 -18.01 15.21
C LEU A 268 -1.32 -17.49 14.51
N TYR A 269 -2.09 -18.37 13.88
CA TYR A 269 -3.33 -17.98 13.20
C TYR A 269 -4.42 -17.70 14.22
N ARG A 270 -4.55 -18.56 15.25
CA ARG A 270 -5.45 -18.29 16.39
C ARG A 270 -5.16 -16.95 17.06
N MET A 271 -3.89 -16.60 17.27
CA MET A 271 -3.49 -15.30 17.82
C MET A 271 -3.88 -14.13 16.90
N THR A 272 -3.78 -14.32 15.58
CA THR A 272 -4.22 -13.33 14.59
C THR A 272 -5.73 -13.12 14.66
N ILE A 273 -6.50 -14.20 14.81
CA ILE A 273 -7.96 -14.13 14.97
C ILE A 273 -8.36 -13.40 16.25
N LEU A 274 -7.69 -13.68 17.37
CA LEU A 274 -7.91 -12.92 18.62
C LEU A 274 -7.64 -11.41 18.41
N ARG A 275 -6.59 -11.06 17.65
CA ARG A 275 -6.32 -9.67 17.29
C ARG A 275 -7.43 -9.09 16.40
N ALA A 276 -7.87 -9.80 15.36
CA ALA A 276 -8.96 -9.35 14.49
C ALA A 276 -10.27 -9.13 15.28
N VAL A 277 -10.60 -10.03 16.21
CA VAL A 277 -11.76 -9.90 17.11
C VAL A 277 -11.65 -8.64 17.98
N SER A 278 -10.49 -8.36 18.56
CA SER A 278 -10.28 -7.13 19.36
C SER A 278 -10.48 -5.86 18.54
N LEU A 279 -10.14 -5.89 17.25
CA LEU A 279 -10.28 -4.74 16.35
C LEU A 279 -11.72 -4.58 15.84
N LEU A 280 -12.44 -5.69 15.65
CA LEU A 280 -13.84 -5.70 15.20
C LEU A 280 -14.80 -5.29 16.31
N ALA A 281 -14.57 -5.69 17.56
CA ALA A 281 -15.52 -5.47 18.66
C ALA A 281 -16.04 -4.02 18.80
N PRO A 282 -15.20 -2.96 18.72
CA PRO A 282 -15.69 -1.59 18.77
C PRO A 282 -16.64 -1.23 17.61
N VAL A 283 -16.46 -1.85 16.43
CA VAL A 283 -17.24 -1.58 15.21
C VAL A 283 -18.57 -2.33 15.24
N MET A 284 -18.60 -3.54 15.84
CA MET A 284 -19.78 -4.39 15.90
C MET A 284 -20.79 -3.96 16.98
N GLY A 285 -20.38 -3.12 17.93
CA GLY A 285 -21.21 -2.68 19.06
C GLY A 285 -21.36 -3.74 20.17
N SER A 286 -21.91 -3.32 21.31
CA SER A 286 -22.02 -4.13 22.55
C SER A 286 -22.77 -5.45 22.33
N GLU A 287 -23.95 -5.40 21.71
CA GLU A 287 -24.83 -6.56 21.55
C GLU A 287 -24.20 -7.70 20.73
N ILE A 288 -23.67 -7.38 19.55
CA ILE A 288 -23.02 -8.38 18.67
C ILE A 288 -21.72 -8.88 19.31
N THR A 289 -20.95 -7.97 19.92
CA THR A 289 -19.71 -8.34 20.63
C THR A 289 -20.00 -9.35 21.75
N CYS A 290 -21.03 -9.10 22.57
CA CYS A 290 -21.42 -9.99 23.66
C CYS A 290 -21.93 -11.34 23.16
N SER A 291 -22.78 -11.34 22.14
CA SER A 291 -23.48 -12.55 21.69
C SER A 291 -22.64 -13.46 20.78
N LYS A 292 -21.66 -12.91 20.05
CA LYS A 292 -20.93 -13.64 19.00
C LYS A 292 -19.42 -13.67 19.19
N LEU A 293 -18.80 -12.54 19.55
CA LEU A 293 -17.35 -12.44 19.64
C LEU A 293 -16.81 -12.93 20.99
N LEU A 294 -17.42 -12.50 22.10
CA LEU A 294 -17.01 -12.85 23.45
C LEU A 294 -17.00 -14.37 23.72
N PRO A 295 -18.01 -15.17 23.32
CA PRO A 295 -17.98 -16.62 23.54
C PRO A 295 -16.76 -17.30 22.91
N VAL A 296 -16.27 -16.79 21.78
CA VAL A 296 -15.09 -17.33 21.10
C VAL A 296 -13.81 -16.96 21.81
N VAL A 297 -13.69 -15.71 22.30
CA VAL A 297 -12.56 -15.30 23.15
C VAL A 297 -12.49 -16.17 24.41
N MET A 298 -13.65 -16.43 25.04
CA MET A 298 -13.75 -17.29 26.23
C MET A 298 -13.44 -18.77 25.94
N THR A 299 -13.73 -19.24 24.72
CA THR A 299 -13.30 -20.58 24.28
C THR A 299 -11.79 -20.67 24.17
N GLY A 300 -11.14 -19.60 23.69
CA GLY A 300 -9.68 -19.49 23.67
C GLY A 300 -9.03 -19.51 25.06
N ALA A 301 -9.71 -18.99 26.11
CA ALA A 301 -9.25 -19.11 27.50
C ALA A 301 -9.24 -20.58 27.95
N LYS A 302 -10.23 -21.34 27.49
CA LYS A 302 -10.49 -22.74 27.84
C LYS A 302 -9.85 -23.73 26.87
N ASP A 303 -8.82 -23.35 26.09
CA ASP A 303 -8.10 -24.18 25.08
C ASP A 303 -7.55 -25.49 25.71
N ARG A 304 -8.47 -26.41 26.05
CA ARG A 304 -8.30 -27.75 26.60
C ARG A 304 -8.53 -28.79 25.51
N GLN A 305 -8.91 -28.37 24.31
CA GLN A 305 -9.31 -29.24 23.22
C GLN A 305 -8.24 -29.24 22.13
N ILE A 306 -7.10 -29.87 22.43
CA ILE A 306 -6.40 -30.80 21.54
C ILE A 306 -5.66 -31.78 22.44
N ILE A 307 -6.08 -33.04 22.34
CA ILE A 307 -5.65 -34.20 23.10
C ILE A 307 -4.23 -34.59 22.62
N PHE A 308 -3.38 -34.99 23.56
CA PHE A 308 -1.99 -35.48 23.41
C PHE A 308 -0.89 -34.42 23.15
N TYR A 309 -0.11 -34.19 24.21
CA TYR A 309 1.32 -33.81 24.23
C TYR A 309 1.81 -32.44 23.72
N TYR A 310 1.04 -31.61 23.00
CA TYR A 310 1.62 -30.38 22.39
C TYR A 310 0.96 -29.01 22.62
N HIS A 311 -0.18 -28.85 23.32
CA HIS A 311 -0.92 -27.58 23.26
C HIS A 311 -1.51 -27.04 24.58
N ARG A 312 -0.66 -26.75 25.57
CA ARG A 312 -0.87 -25.53 26.39
C ARG A 312 -0.02 -24.46 25.74
N VAL A 313 -0.62 -23.52 25.02
CA VAL A 313 0.10 -22.39 24.43
C VAL A 313 -0.19 -21.14 25.28
N PRO A 314 0.68 -20.77 26.23
CA PRO A 314 0.50 -19.56 27.05
C PRO A 314 0.22 -18.31 26.21
N ASN A 315 0.83 -18.23 25.02
CA ASN A 315 0.62 -17.14 24.08
C ASN A 315 -0.83 -16.90 23.71
N ILE A 316 -1.66 -17.94 23.59
CA ILE A 316 -3.09 -17.77 23.33
C ILE A 316 -3.77 -17.19 24.56
N LYS A 317 -3.50 -17.76 25.73
CA LYS A 317 -4.16 -17.38 26.99
C LYS A 317 -3.86 -15.95 27.44
N PHE A 318 -2.61 -15.51 27.35
CA PHE A 318 -2.30 -14.12 27.71
C PHE A 318 -2.86 -13.14 26.67
N ASN A 319 -2.93 -13.51 25.39
CA ASN A 319 -3.59 -12.67 24.39
C ASN A 319 -5.11 -12.64 24.61
N VAL A 320 -5.73 -13.74 25.05
CA VAL A 320 -7.13 -13.73 25.49
C VAL A 320 -7.33 -12.71 26.62
N SER A 321 -6.43 -12.68 27.61
CA SER A 321 -6.50 -11.67 28.69
C SER A 321 -6.44 -10.23 28.14
N LYS A 322 -5.56 -9.96 27.18
CA LYS A 322 -5.48 -8.66 26.49
C LYS A 322 -6.74 -8.32 25.70
N VAL A 323 -7.31 -9.29 24.99
CA VAL A 323 -8.57 -9.07 24.26
C VAL A 323 -9.70 -8.79 25.23
N LEU A 324 -9.86 -9.60 26.29
CA LEU A 324 -10.86 -9.38 27.32
C LEU A 324 -10.74 -7.99 27.95
N GLN A 325 -9.53 -7.53 28.25
CA GLN A 325 -9.27 -6.17 28.71
C GLN A 325 -9.79 -5.11 27.74
N SER A 326 -9.55 -5.29 26.43
CA SER A 326 -10.02 -4.35 25.39
C SER A 326 -11.55 -4.35 25.20
N LEU A 327 -12.25 -5.40 25.65
CA LEU A 327 -13.71 -5.49 25.56
C LEU A 327 -14.42 -4.81 26.74
N ILE A 328 -13.75 -4.59 27.87
CA ILE A 328 -14.33 -3.95 29.07
C ILE A 328 -15.09 -2.66 28.75
N PRO A 329 -14.54 -1.68 27.99
CA PRO A 329 -15.26 -0.43 27.72
C PRO A 329 -16.39 -0.55 26.68
N ILE A 330 -16.56 -1.72 26.05
CA ILE A 330 -17.50 -1.94 24.94
C ILE A 330 -18.78 -2.62 25.42
N VAL A 331 -18.66 -3.53 26.39
CA VAL A 331 -19.75 -4.39 26.85
C VAL A 331 -20.38 -3.86 28.14
N ASP A 332 -21.60 -4.28 28.42
CA ASP A 332 -22.31 -3.87 29.62
C ASP A 332 -21.61 -4.39 30.90
N GLN A 333 -21.70 -3.62 31.99
CA GLN A 333 -21.08 -3.98 33.27
C GLN A 333 -21.50 -5.36 33.77
N SER A 334 -22.75 -5.77 33.50
CA SER A 334 -23.26 -7.10 33.85
C SER A 334 -22.49 -8.22 33.16
N VAL A 335 -22.04 -8.02 31.91
CA VAL A 335 -21.24 -8.98 31.15
C VAL A 335 -19.80 -8.99 31.68
N VAL A 336 -19.27 -7.82 32.02
CA VAL A 336 -17.95 -7.70 32.66
C VAL A 336 -17.90 -8.52 33.95
N GLU A 337 -18.87 -8.34 34.85
CA GLU A 337 -18.89 -9.01 36.15
C GLU A 337 -19.22 -10.51 36.07
N ASN A 338 -20.19 -10.90 35.23
CA ASN A 338 -20.66 -12.29 35.22
C ASN A 338 -19.87 -13.20 34.28
N THR A 339 -19.15 -12.66 33.30
CA THR A 339 -18.46 -13.46 32.27
C THR A 339 -16.96 -13.14 32.18
N ILE A 340 -16.59 -11.87 32.02
CA ILE A 340 -15.18 -11.50 31.81
C ILE A 340 -14.35 -11.68 33.09
N ARG A 341 -14.80 -11.12 34.22
CA ARG A 341 -14.09 -11.20 35.50
C ARG A 341 -13.84 -12.65 35.94
N PRO A 342 -14.82 -13.58 35.92
CA PRO A 342 -14.57 -14.98 36.28
C PRO A 342 -13.53 -15.66 35.37
N GLY A 343 -13.56 -15.36 34.06
CA GLY A 343 -12.56 -15.87 33.11
C GLY A 343 -11.15 -15.37 33.40
N LEU A 344 -11.01 -14.09 33.73
CA LEU A 344 -9.72 -13.50 34.10
C LEU A 344 -9.20 -14.03 35.43
N VAL A 345 -10.07 -14.29 36.41
CA VAL A 345 -9.69 -14.93 37.68
C VAL A 345 -9.20 -16.36 37.45
N GLU A 346 -9.81 -17.12 36.54
CA GLU A 346 -9.28 -18.45 36.18
C GLU A 346 -7.88 -18.34 35.55
N LEU A 347 -7.65 -17.33 34.71
CA LEU A 347 -6.35 -17.08 34.08
C LEU A 347 -5.29 -16.50 35.04
N SER A 348 -5.68 -15.81 36.12
CA SER A 348 -4.74 -15.30 37.13
C SER A 348 -4.09 -16.40 37.95
N GLU A 349 -4.68 -17.60 37.96
CA GLU A 349 -4.15 -18.80 38.61
C GLU A 349 -3.40 -19.73 37.64
N ASP A 350 -3.18 -19.32 36.38
CA ASP A 350 -2.46 -20.14 35.40
C ASP A 350 -0.99 -20.35 35.82
N PRO A 351 -0.38 -21.52 35.58
CA PRO A 351 1.04 -21.74 35.90
C PRO A 351 2.00 -20.81 35.16
N ASP A 352 1.62 -20.28 33.99
CA ASP A 352 2.47 -19.38 33.21
C ASP A 352 2.47 -17.94 33.75
N VAL A 353 3.66 -17.35 33.87
CA VAL A 353 3.85 -16.01 34.47
C VAL A 353 3.20 -14.91 33.63
N ASP A 354 3.32 -14.97 32.31
CA ASP A 354 2.79 -13.95 31.41
C ASP A 354 1.27 -13.98 31.40
N VAL A 355 0.68 -15.19 31.43
CA VAL A 355 -0.78 -15.36 31.55
C VAL A 355 -1.28 -14.71 32.84
N ARG A 356 -0.65 -14.99 33.99
CA ARG A 356 -1.01 -14.35 35.25
C ARG A 356 -0.85 -12.83 35.21
N PHE A 357 0.24 -12.35 34.63
CA PHE A 357 0.52 -10.91 34.55
C PHE A 357 -0.58 -10.16 33.78
N PHE A 358 -0.89 -10.62 32.56
CA PHE A 358 -1.90 -9.96 31.73
C PHE A 358 -3.33 -10.15 32.26
N ALA A 359 -3.63 -11.28 32.90
CA ALA A 359 -4.92 -11.49 33.57
C ALA A 359 -5.13 -10.51 34.73
N ASN A 360 -4.11 -10.36 35.60
CA ASN A 360 -4.17 -9.42 36.72
C ASN A 360 -4.23 -7.96 36.25
N GLN A 361 -3.50 -7.60 35.18
CA GLN A 361 -3.60 -6.27 34.57
C GLN A 361 -5.01 -5.98 34.05
N ALA A 362 -5.66 -6.97 33.43
CA ALA A 362 -7.03 -6.84 32.96
C ALA A 362 -8.03 -6.70 34.13
N LEU A 363 -7.87 -7.47 35.22
CA LEU A 363 -8.69 -7.36 36.43
C LEU A 363 -8.60 -5.96 37.06
N GLN A 364 -7.38 -5.43 37.23
CA GLN A 364 -7.17 -4.06 37.70
C GLN A 364 -7.87 -3.02 36.80
N SER A 365 -7.95 -3.28 35.50
CA SER A 365 -8.62 -2.36 34.56
C SER A 365 -10.12 -2.33 34.80
N ILE A 366 -10.74 -3.46 35.17
CA ILE A 366 -12.16 -3.50 35.54
C ILE A 366 -12.38 -2.64 36.79
N ASP A 367 -11.55 -2.84 37.82
CA ASP A 367 -11.70 -2.14 39.09
C ASP A 367 -11.52 -0.62 38.94
N ASN A 368 -10.59 -0.18 38.08
CA ASN A 368 -10.39 1.23 37.75
C ASN A 368 -11.59 1.86 37.05
N VAL A 369 -12.22 1.16 36.10
CA VAL A 369 -13.43 1.65 35.42
C VAL A 369 -14.57 1.81 36.42
N MET A 370 -14.75 0.86 37.34
CA MET A 370 -15.77 0.91 38.40
C MET A 370 -15.56 2.04 39.41
N MET A 371 -14.31 2.43 39.68
CA MET A 371 -14.02 3.58 40.56
C MET A 371 -14.21 4.94 39.87
N SER A 372 -14.23 4.97 38.53
CA SER A 372 -14.37 6.20 37.73
C SER A 372 -15.79 6.45 37.20
N SER A 373 -16.70 5.47 37.37
CA SER A 373 -18.12 5.52 36.99
C SER A 373 -18.96 5.85 38.22
#